data_AF-A0A4P8TIC0-F1
#
_entry.id   AF-A0A4P8TIC0-F1
#
_cell.length_a   1.000
_cell.length_b   1.000
_cell.length_c   1.000
_cell.angle_alpha   90.00
_cell.angle_beta   90.00
_cell.angle_gamma   90.00
#
_symmetry.space_group_name_H-M   'P 1'
#
loop_
_entity.id
_entity.type
_entity.pdbx_description
1 polymer ?
#
loop_
_entity_poly.entity_id
_entity_poly.type
_entity_poly.pdbx_seq_one_letter_code
_entity_poly.pdbx_strand_id
1 'polypeptide(L)'
;MSMPDNLVTLEDVRERFFRALTPDEERVIPAWLSDAWDELMDLPYLRLTERLAEPPEEGLLERVGRVIRSAVLRRLQNPQGRRQFSYTVDDATVSETLASETLSGAWFTDDELAKLEPAGFASDAFTIRTDAGLPGPIAPLPPPTDEWYPWTSL
;
A
#
# COMPACT_ATOMS: atom_id res chain seq x y z
N MET A 1 -1.68 -17.87 -10.58
CA MET A 1 -1.23 -17.69 -11.98
C MET A 1 0.27 -17.69 -11.93
N SER A 2 0.97 -18.53 -12.68
CA SER A 2 2.44 -18.56 -12.61
C SER A 2 3.05 -17.27 -13.16
N MET A 3 4.14 -16.80 -12.55
CA MET A 3 4.90 -15.65 -13.05
C MET A 3 5.43 -15.95 -14.45
N PRO A 4 5.34 -15.02 -15.42
CA PRO A 4 5.98 -15.18 -16.71
C PRO A 4 7.50 -15.29 -16.56
N ASP A 5 8.13 -16.29 -17.20
CA ASP A 5 9.56 -16.61 -17.04
C ASP A 5 10.53 -15.45 -17.34
N ASN A 6 10.10 -14.46 -18.12
CA ASN A 6 10.93 -13.32 -18.55
C ASN A 6 10.54 -11.99 -17.90
N LEU A 7 9.70 -12.00 -16.86
CA LEU A 7 9.21 -10.75 -16.24
C LEU A 7 10.30 -10.05 -15.41
N VAL A 8 10.93 -10.79 -14.50
CA VAL A 8 12.08 -10.36 -13.69
C VAL A 8 12.93 -11.58 -13.40
N THR A 9 14.21 -11.51 -13.70
CA THR A 9 15.17 -12.61 -13.50
C THR A 9 16.14 -12.33 -12.35
N LEU A 10 16.92 -13.34 -11.95
CA LEU A 10 18.05 -13.14 -11.03
C LEU A 10 19.09 -12.18 -11.61
N GLU A 11 19.33 -12.23 -12.92
CA GLU A 11 20.31 -11.36 -13.58
C GLU A 11 19.87 -9.88 -13.53
N ASP A 12 18.58 -9.62 -13.74
CA ASP A 12 18.00 -8.28 -13.59
C ASP A 12 18.26 -7.65 -12.21
N VAL A 13 18.28 -8.48 -11.17
CA VAL A 13 18.57 -8.06 -9.79
C VAL A 13 20.08 -7.86 -9.63
N ARG A 14 20.89 -8.80 -10.12
CA ARG A 14 22.35 -8.76 -10.07
C ARG A 14 22.92 -7.51 -10.73
N GLU A 15 22.46 -7.16 -11.93
CA GLU A 15 22.95 -6.00 -12.69
C GLU A 15 22.63 -4.66 -12.03
N ARG A 16 21.52 -4.59 -11.28
CA ARG A 16 21.03 -3.34 -10.66
C ARG A 16 21.43 -3.19 -9.20
N PHE A 17 21.90 -4.27 -8.58
CA PHE A 17 22.37 -4.22 -7.21
C PHE A 17 23.79 -3.67 -7.17
N PHE A 18 24.05 -2.73 -6.27
CA PHE A 18 25.30 -1.96 -6.22
C PHE A 18 26.52 -2.79 -5.76
N ARG A 19 26.31 -4.04 -5.33
CA ARG A 19 27.36 -4.96 -4.90
C ARG A 19 27.11 -6.36 -5.43
N ALA A 20 28.15 -7.20 -5.39
CA ALA A 20 28.00 -8.62 -5.63
C ALA A 20 27.02 -9.27 -4.64
N LEU A 21 26.16 -10.13 -5.17
CA LEU A 21 25.27 -10.97 -4.38
C LEU A 21 26.08 -12.08 -3.70
N THR A 22 25.75 -12.36 -2.46
CA THR A 22 26.29 -13.54 -1.76
C THR A 22 25.62 -14.81 -2.27
N PRO A 23 26.26 -15.99 -2.17
CA PRO A 23 25.63 -17.25 -2.61
C PRO A 23 24.29 -17.54 -1.94
N ASP A 24 24.12 -17.12 -0.68
CA ASP A 24 22.84 -17.25 0.02
C ASP A 24 21.76 -16.33 -0.54
N GLU A 25 22.11 -15.11 -0.94
CA GLU A 25 21.18 -14.18 -1.58
C GLU A 25 20.73 -14.71 -2.95
N GLU A 26 21.67 -15.18 -3.78
CA GLU A 26 21.35 -15.77 -5.09
C GLU A 26 20.42 -16.98 -4.97
N ARG A 27 20.56 -17.76 -3.90
CA ARG A 27 19.71 -18.91 -3.62
C ARG A 27 18.28 -18.52 -3.24
N VAL A 28 18.07 -17.40 -2.53
CA VAL A 28 16.73 -17.01 -2.03
C VAL A 28 15.98 -16.04 -2.93
N ILE A 29 16.68 -15.26 -3.77
CA ILE A 29 16.07 -14.27 -4.66
C ILE A 29 14.97 -14.86 -5.57
N PRO A 30 15.15 -16.03 -6.21
CA PRO A 30 14.09 -16.61 -7.04
C PRO A 30 12.79 -16.88 -6.28
N ALA A 31 12.90 -17.33 -5.01
CA ALA A 31 11.72 -17.52 -4.16
C ALA A 31 11.08 -16.18 -3.83
N TRP A 32 11.86 -15.15 -3.49
CA TRP A 32 11.32 -13.82 -3.21
C TRP A 32 10.65 -13.15 -4.42
N LEU A 33 11.14 -13.41 -5.63
CA LEU A 33 10.49 -12.94 -6.86
C LEU A 33 9.12 -13.61 -7.05
N SER A 34 9.04 -14.93 -6.79
CA SER A 34 7.76 -15.66 -6.82
C SER A 34 6.80 -15.16 -5.75
N ASP A 35 7.27 -15.01 -4.51
CA ASP A 35 6.45 -14.53 -3.39
C ASP A 35 5.90 -13.13 -3.68
N ALA A 36 6.74 -12.22 -4.19
CA ALA A 36 6.31 -10.88 -4.57
C ALA A 36 5.26 -10.90 -5.70
N TRP A 37 5.43 -11.78 -6.70
CA TRP A 37 4.45 -11.95 -7.75
C TRP A 37 3.09 -12.41 -7.20
N ASP A 38 3.08 -13.44 -6.35
CA ASP A 38 1.87 -13.98 -5.77
C ASP A 38 1.14 -12.92 -4.91
N GLU A 39 1.89 -12.20 -4.08
CA GLU A 39 1.36 -11.10 -3.26
C GLU A 39 0.75 -9.98 -4.10
N LEU A 40 1.34 -9.68 -5.26
CA LEU A 40 0.79 -8.68 -6.17
C LEU A 40 -0.52 -9.16 -6.83
N MET A 41 -0.58 -10.44 -7.19
CA MET A 41 -1.77 -11.06 -7.79
C MET A 41 -2.93 -11.19 -6.79
N ASP A 42 -2.64 -11.28 -5.49
CA ASP A 42 -3.63 -11.33 -4.41
C ASP A 42 -4.29 -9.96 -4.12
N LEU A 43 -3.85 -8.87 -4.76
CA LEU A 43 -4.44 -7.53 -4.59
C LEU A 43 -5.64 -7.34 -5.55
N PRO A 44 -6.90 -7.47 -5.07
CA PRO A 44 -8.07 -7.48 -5.96
C PRO A 44 -8.34 -6.13 -6.62
N TYR A 45 -7.93 -5.02 -6.00
CA TYR A 45 -8.19 -3.68 -6.50
C TYR A 45 -7.36 -3.35 -7.76
N LEU A 46 -6.21 -4.01 -7.96
CA LEU A 46 -5.37 -3.81 -9.15
C LEU A 46 -5.92 -4.53 -10.39
N ARG A 47 -6.76 -5.56 -10.19
CA ARG A 47 -7.36 -6.42 -11.23
C ARG A 47 -6.33 -6.94 -12.25
N LEU A 48 -5.14 -7.32 -11.78
CA LEU A 48 -4.03 -7.69 -12.67
C LEU A 48 -4.36 -8.91 -13.53
N THR A 49 -5.08 -9.90 -13.00
CA THR A 49 -5.51 -11.07 -13.78
C THR A 49 -6.28 -10.69 -15.04
N GLU A 50 -7.16 -9.69 -14.95
CA GLU A 50 -7.98 -9.23 -16.08
C GLU A 50 -7.14 -8.38 -17.06
N ARG A 51 -6.25 -7.54 -16.52
CA ARG A 51 -5.47 -6.58 -17.32
C ARG A 51 -4.23 -7.19 -17.99
N LEU A 52 -3.77 -8.33 -17.47
CA LEU A 52 -2.73 -9.16 -18.06
C LEU A 52 -3.32 -10.25 -18.98
N ALA A 53 -4.65 -10.31 -19.12
CA ALA A 53 -5.29 -11.18 -20.11
C ALA A 53 -4.93 -10.72 -21.54
N GLU A 54 -4.95 -11.65 -22.50
CA GLU A 54 -4.46 -11.38 -23.85
C GLU A 54 -5.48 -10.61 -24.71
N PRO A 55 -5.10 -9.46 -25.34
CA PRO A 55 -3.80 -8.79 -25.27
C PRO A 55 -3.63 -7.96 -23.98
N PRO A 56 -2.47 -8.03 -23.31
CA PRO A 56 -2.23 -7.29 -22.08
C PRO A 56 -2.23 -5.78 -22.34
N GLU A 57 -2.63 -5.01 -21.34
CA GLU A 57 -2.51 -3.54 -21.36
C GLU A 57 -1.06 -3.13 -21.69
N GLU A 58 -0.91 -2.17 -22.60
CA GLU A 58 0.40 -1.72 -23.07
C GLU A 58 1.29 -1.26 -21.90
N GLY A 59 2.51 -1.79 -21.86
CA GLY A 59 3.50 -1.47 -20.82
C GLY A 59 3.14 -1.94 -19.40
N LEU A 60 2.03 -2.66 -19.19
CA LEU A 60 1.66 -3.14 -17.84
C LEU A 60 2.64 -4.19 -17.33
N LEU A 61 3.00 -5.17 -18.16
CA LEU A 61 3.99 -6.20 -17.80
C LEU A 61 5.33 -5.57 -17.38
N GLU A 62 5.81 -4.56 -18.11
CA GLU A 62 7.05 -3.87 -17.76
C GLU A 62 6.92 -3.12 -16.43
N ARG A 63 5.79 -2.43 -16.19
CA ARG A 63 5.53 -1.75 -14.91
C ARG A 63 5.49 -2.73 -13.74
N VAL A 64 4.81 -3.86 -13.90
CA VAL A 64 4.75 -4.92 -12.89
C VAL A 64 6.14 -5.47 -12.59
N GLY A 65 6.92 -5.78 -13.62
CA GLY A 65 8.30 -6.24 -13.46
C GLY A 65 9.21 -5.20 -12.80
N ARG A 66 8.96 -3.90 -13.00
CA ARG A 66 9.68 -2.83 -12.30
C ARG A 66 9.36 -2.81 -10.80
N VAL A 67 8.09 -2.96 -10.43
CA VAL A 67 7.62 -2.97 -9.04
C VAL A 67 8.15 -4.18 -8.27
N ILE A 68 8.03 -5.38 -8.83
CA ILE A 68 8.55 -6.62 -8.20
C ILE A 68 10.06 -6.52 -7.97
N ARG A 69 10.80 -6.01 -8.95
CA ARG A 69 12.25 -5.82 -8.83
C ARG A 69 12.62 -4.84 -7.72
N SER A 70 11.94 -3.71 -7.65
CA SER A 70 12.16 -2.72 -6.58
C SER A 70 11.87 -3.30 -5.20
N ALA A 71 10.80 -4.08 -5.06
CA ALA A 71 10.45 -4.80 -3.83
C ALA A 71 11.58 -5.72 -3.37
N VAL A 72 12.13 -6.53 -4.28
CA VAL A 72 13.23 -7.46 -3.97
C VAL A 72 14.53 -6.71 -3.64
N LEU A 73 14.87 -5.65 -4.38
CA LEU A 73 16.05 -4.83 -4.09
C LEU A 73 15.98 -4.17 -2.70
N ARG A 74 14.80 -3.67 -2.33
CA ARG A 74 14.55 -3.12 -0.99
C ARG A 74 14.69 -4.18 0.10
N ARG A 75 14.21 -5.40 -0.16
CA ARG A 75 14.38 -6.54 0.75
C ARG A 75 15.84 -6.95 0.90
N LEU A 76 16.64 -6.89 -0.17
CA LEU A 76 18.09 -7.12 -0.11
C LEU A 76 18.84 -6.05 0.69
N GLN A 77 18.36 -4.81 0.69
CA GLN A 77 18.94 -3.73 1.50
C GLN A 77 18.63 -3.88 3.00
N ASN A 78 17.47 -4.45 3.35
CA ASN A 78 17.08 -4.69 4.74
C ASN A 78 16.48 -6.10 4.94
N PRO A 79 17.30 -7.17 4.84
CA PRO A 79 16.80 -8.54 4.87
C PRO A 79 16.17 -8.93 6.21
N GLN A 80 16.51 -8.23 7.29
CA GLN A 80 16.00 -8.48 8.64
C GLN A 80 14.85 -7.54 9.04
N GLY A 81 14.40 -6.64 8.16
CA GLY A 81 13.33 -5.69 8.46
C GLY A 81 13.61 -4.81 9.68
N ARG A 82 14.89 -4.51 9.96
CA ARG A 82 15.29 -3.76 11.15
C ARG A 82 14.83 -2.30 11.03
N ARG A 83 14.25 -1.77 12.11
CA ARG A 83 13.73 -0.39 12.21
C ARG A 83 14.81 0.66 12.46
N GLN A 84 15.82 0.26 13.21
CA GLN A 84 16.84 1.16 13.73
C GLN A 84 18.16 0.41 13.81
N PHE A 85 19.21 1.05 13.31
CA PHE A 85 20.58 0.62 13.52
C PHE A 85 21.25 1.65 14.42
N SER A 86 21.66 1.23 15.60
CA SER A 86 22.65 1.98 16.39
C SER A 86 23.93 1.16 16.37
N TYR A 87 24.98 1.70 15.79
CA TYR A 87 26.32 1.14 15.97
C TYR A 87 27.20 2.19 16.64
N THR A 88 27.97 1.74 17.61
CA THR A 88 28.92 2.55 18.35
C THR A 88 30.31 2.19 17.83
N VAL A 89 31.03 3.17 17.28
CA VAL A 89 32.47 3.05 17.02
C VAL A 89 33.17 4.08 17.87
N ASP A 90 33.99 3.59 18.80
CA ASP A 90 34.68 4.36 19.83
C ASP A 90 33.75 5.30 20.60
N ASP A 91 33.80 6.60 20.34
CA ASP A 91 33.02 7.63 21.05
C ASP A 91 31.81 8.15 20.26
N ALA A 92 31.61 7.67 19.02
CA ALA A 92 30.53 8.12 18.14
C ALA A 92 29.41 7.07 18.07
N THR A 93 28.19 7.51 18.40
CA THR A 93 26.97 6.73 18.15
C THR A 93 26.33 7.24 16.86
N VAL A 94 26.32 6.40 15.83
CA VAL A 94 25.55 6.68 14.61
C VAL A 94 24.24 5.92 14.73
N SER A 95 23.14 6.67 14.84
CA SER A 95 21.79 6.15 14.86
C SER A 95 21.13 6.42 13.51
N GLU A 96 20.98 5.37 12.71
CA GLU A 96 20.24 5.42 11.45
C GLU A 96 18.86 4.79 11.66
N THR A 97 17.81 5.58 11.42
CA THR A 97 16.42 5.13 11.48
C THR A 97 15.95 4.88 10.06
N LEU A 98 15.66 3.62 9.73
CA LEU A 98 15.06 3.30 8.43
C LEU A 98 13.56 3.64 8.49
N ALA A 99 13.07 4.33 7.46
CA ALA A 99 11.68 4.78 7.39
C ALA A 99 10.68 3.62 7.49
N SER A 100 9.49 3.90 8.04
CA SER A 100 8.45 2.91 8.33
C SER A 100 7.85 2.20 7.11
N GLU A 101 8.18 2.67 5.92
CA GLU A 101 7.77 2.09 4.64
C GLU A 101 8.61 0.86 4.28
N THR A 102 9.83 0.75 4.82
CA THR A 102 10.77 -0.37 4.63
C THR A 102 10.46 -1.54 5.59
N LEU A 103 9.33 -1.47 6.28
CA LEU A 103 9.16 -2.06 7.59
C LEU A 103 8.15 -3.22 7.55
N SER A 104 8.70 -4.44 7.62
CA SER A 104 8.07 -5.73 7.92
C SER A 104 6.60 -5.91 7.48
N GLY A 105 6.41 -6.48 6.29
CA GLY A 105 5.16 -7.13 5.88
C GLY A 105 4.65 -6.69 4.50
N ALA A 106 4.80 -5.42 4.15
CA ALA A 106 4.40 -4.92 2.85
C ALA A 106 5.53 -5.12 1.82
N TRP A 107 5.31 -5.99 0.84
CA TRP A 107 6.22 -6.20 -0.29
C TRP A 107 6.39 -4.94 -1.15
N PHE A 108 5.38 -4.07 -1.18
CA PHE A 108 5.30 -2.91 -2.08
C PHE A 108 5.05 -1.61 -1.31
N THR A 109 5.51 -0.49 -1.84
CA THR A 109 5.11 0.85 -1.34
C THR A 109 3.83 1.32 -2.01
N ASP A 110 3.11 2.25 -1.37
CA ASP A 110 1.92 2.87 -1.96
C ASP A 110 2.22 3.54 -3.31
N ASP A 111 3.38 4.19 -3.45
CA ASP A 111 3.83 4.79 -4.73
C ASP A 111 4.09 3.76 -5.84
N GLU A 112 4.51 2.55 -5.48
CA GLU A 112 4.70 1.46 -6.43
C GLU A 112 3.36 0.90 -6.90
N LEU A 113 2.44 0.72 -5.95
CA LEU A 113 1.08 0.26 -6.22
C LEU A 113 0.30 1.28 -7.05
N ALA A 114 0.47 2.59 -6.78
CA ALA A 114 -0.12 3.69 -7.54
C ALA A 114 0.27 3.66 -9.03
N LYS A 115 1.50 3.22 -9.36
CA LYS A 115 1.94 3.08 -10.78
C LYS A 115 1.23 1.95 -11.51
N LEU A 116 0.70 0.99 -10.75
CA LEU A 116 -0.07 -0.14 -11.25
C LEU A 116 -1.57 0.09 -11.20
N GLU A 117 -2.04 1.20 -10.63
CA GLU A 117 -3.47 1.49 -10.59
C GLU A 117 -4.05 1.60 -12.01
N PRO A 118 -5.31 1.15 -12.22
CA PRO A 118 -5.95 1.26 -13.52
C PRO A 118 -6.16 2.73 -13.90
N ALA A 119 -5.91 3.08 -15.16
CA ALA A 119 -6.22 4.42 -15.67
C ALA A 119 -7.73 4.70 -15.48
N GLY A 120 -8.05 5.68 -14.61
CA GLY A 120 -9.44 6.01 -14.24
C GLY A 120 -9.78 5.77 -12.78
N PHE A 121 -8.93 5.07 -12.02
CA PHE A 121 -8.90 5.16 -10.55
C PHE A 121 -7.98 6.31 -10.16
N ALA A 122 -8.27 7.53 -10.62
CA ALA A 122 -7.91 8.66 -9.78
C ALA A 122 -8.60 8.38 -8.44
N SER A 123 -7.89 8.53 -7.35
CA SER A 123 -8.46 8.63 -6.01
C SER A 123 -9.42 9.83 -6.03
N ASP A 124 -10.61 9.63 -6.59
CA ASP A 124 -11.74 10.52 -6.40
C ASP A 124 -11.88 10.55 -4.90
N ALA A 125 -11.49 11.69 -4.33
CA ALA A 125 -11.68 11.99 -2.93
C ALA A 125 -13.12 11.57 -2.64
N PHE A 126 -13.28 10.52 -1.82
CA PHE A 126 -14.59 10.15 -1.33
C PHE A 126 -15.06 11.33 -0.50
N THR A 127 -15.72 12.29 -1.14
CA THR A 127 -16.55 13.27 -0.46
C THR A 127 -17.70 12.45 0.04
N ILE A 128 -17.59 11.94 1.27
CA ILE A 128 -18.76 11.58 2.05
C ILE A 128 -19.54 12.88 2.15
N ARG A 129 -20.49 13.10 1.24
CA ARG A 129 -21.62 13.94 1.56
C ARG A 129 -22.31 13.20 2.69
N THR A 130 -22.12 13.70 3.90
CA THR A 130 -23.08 13.52 4.98
C THR A 130 -24.38 14.21 4.54
N ASP A 131 -25.06 13.62 3.55
CA ASP A 131 -26.51 13.53 3.59
C ASP A 131 -26.86 12.50 4.67
N ALA A 132 -26.50 12.83 5.91
CA ALA A 132 -27.43 12.59 6.98
C ALA A 132 -28.20 13.89 7.03
N GLY A 133 -29.37 13.91 6.38
CA GLY A 133 -30.31 15.03 6.41
C GLY A 133 -30.22 15.76 7.74
N LEU A 134 -29.59 16.94 7.71
CA LEU A 134 -29.63 17.86 8.82
C LEU A 134 -31.13 18.12 9.04
N PRO A 135 -31.70 17.82 10.22
CA PRO A 135 -32.98 18.41 10.55
C PRO A 135 -32.78 19.91 10.41
N GLY A 136 -33.64 20.54 9.60
CA GLY A 136 -33.58 21.97 9.33
C GLY A 136 -33.56 22.80 10.63
N PRO A 137 -33.40 24.14 10.50
CA PRO A 137 -33.32 25.01 11.66
C PRO A 137 -34.45 24.68 12.64
N ILE A 138 -34.06 24.30 13.86
CA ILE A 138 -34.98 23.98 14.94
C ILE A 138 -35.96 25.16 15.04
N ALA A 139 -37.21 24.93 14.63
CA ALA A 139 -38.25 25.92 14.83
C ALA A 139 -38.32 26.19 16.34
N PRO A 140 -38.32 27.45 16.80
CA PRO A 140 -38.47 27.73 18.22
C PRO A 140 -39.76 27.08 18.70
N LEU A 141 -39.65 26.26 19.75
CA LEU A 141 -40.80 25.68 20.43
C LEU A 141 -41.77 26.82 20.77
N PRO A 142 -43.07 26.70 20.48
CA PRO A 142 -44.03 27.66 20.98
C PRO A 142 -43.95 27.67 22.51
N PRO A 143 -44.05 28.84 23.16
CA PRO A 143 -44.12 28.89 24.62
C PRO A 143 -45.29 28.02 25.09
N PRO A 144 -45.17 27.35 26.24
CA PRO A 144 -46.27 26.57 26.78
C PRO A 144 -47.48 27.51 26.90
N THR A 145 -48.56 27.17 26.18
CA THR A 145 -49.85 27.77 26.41
C THR A 145 -50.23 27.46 27.85
N ASP A 146 -50.31 28.52 28.65
CA ASP A 146 -50.84 28.52 30.00
C ASP A 146 -52.32 28.09 29.88
N GLU A 147 -52.57 26.78 29.80
CA GLU A 147 -53.92 26.22 29.91
C GLU A 147 -54.26 26.13 31.40
N TRP A 148 -54.86 27.24 31.83
CA TRP A 148 -55.63 27.40 33.05
C TRP A 148 -56.36 26.12 33.46
N TYR A 149 -55.95 25.53 34.58
CA TYR A 149 -56.77 24.56 35.31
C TYR A 149 -57.93 25.28 36.01
N PRO A 150 -59.21 25.00 35.69
CA PRO A 150 -60.33 25.52 36.47
C PRO A 150 -60.57 24.62 37.69
N TRP A 151 -59.96 24.95 38.82
CA TRP A 151 -60.49 24.53 40.12
C TRP A 151 -61.53 25.56 40.57
N THR A 152 -62.79 25.34 40.21
CA THR A 152 -63.92 25.92 40.94
C THR A 152 -64.08 25.16 42.25
N SER A 153 -63.92 25.85 43.37
CA SER A 153 -64.40 25.40 44.68
C SER A 153 -65.93 25.44 44.71
N LEU A 154 -66.54 24.35 45.17
CA LEU A 154 -67.68 24.32 46.09
C LEU A 154 -67.88 22.88 46.61
#